data_AF-A0A317UVB1-F1
#
_entry.id   AF-A0A317UVB1-F1
#
_cell.length_a   1.000
_cell.length_b   1.000
_cell.length_c   1.000
_cell.angle_alpha   90.00
_cell.angle_beta   90.00
_cell.angle_gamma   90.00
#
_symmetry.space_group_name_H-M   'P 1'
#
loop_
_entity.id
_entity.type
_entity.pdbx_description
1 polymer ?
#
loop_
_entity_poly.entity_id
_entity_poly.type
_entity_poly.pdbx_seq_one_letter_code
_entity_poly.pdbx_strand_id
1 'polypeptide(L)' 'MASDASFADNQDRASLMGYIEWLTASPIDWLSKKQRHVTLLTTEAELLVLTAVAKQLL' A
#
# COMPACT_ATOMS: atom_id res chain seq x y z
N MET A 1 -4.25 -12.20 1.07
CA MET A 1 -4.12 -10.72 1.10
C MET A 1 -2.85 -10.36 0.37
N ALA A 2 -2.87 -9.31 -0.45
CA ALA A 2 -1.71 -8.82 -1.18
C ALA A 2 -1.61 -7.30 -1.03
N SER A 3 -0.39 -6.80 -0.83
CA SER A 3 -0.07 -5.38 -0.72
C SER A 3 1.16 -5.08 -1.56
N ASP A 4 1.20 -3.90 -2.18
CA ASP A 4 2.27 -3.47 -3.06
C ASP A 4 2.46 -1.94 -2.99
N ALA A 5 3.67 -1.46 -3.21
CA ALA A 5 3.99 -0.04 -3.22
C ALA A 5 4.97 0.34 -4.34
N SER A 6 4.57 1.29 -5.19
CA SER A 6 5.44 1.83 -6.23
C SER A 6 6.06 3.17 -5.81
N PHE A 7 7.39 3.23 -5.76
CA PHE A 7 8.15 4.45 -5.45
C PHE A 7 8.43 5.28 -6.70
N ALA A 8 8.36 6.61 -6.57
CA ALA A 8 8.72 7.61 -7.59
C ALA A 8 7.92 7.58 -8.90
N ASP A 9 6.75 6.92 -8.91
CA ASP A 9 5.83 6.89 -10.06
C ASP A 9 5.07 8.21 -10.26
N ASN A 10 5.17 9.15 -9.31
CA ASN A 10 4.52 10.45 -9.33
C ASN A 10 5.54 11.59 -9.30
N GLN A 11 5.27 12.71 -9.99
CA GLN A 11 6.17 13.89 -10.06
C GLN A 11 6.51 14.45 -8.67
N ASP A 12 5.61 14.27 -7.70
CA ASP A 12 5.80 14.71 -6.31
C ASP A 12 6.68 13.77 -5.46
N ARG A 13 7.28 12.73 -6.06
CA ARG A 13 8.06 11.66 -5.40
C ARG A 13 7.33 10.87 -4.31
N ALA A 14 6.03 11.11 -4.12
CA ALA A 14 5.23 10.34 -3.18
C ALA A 14 4.83 9.00 -3.80
N SER A 15 5.12 7.91 -3.10
CA SER A 15 4.83 6.54 -3.52
C SER A 15 3.33 6.28 -3.61
N LEU A 16 2.92 5.42 -4.53
CA LEU A 16 1.56 4.89 -4.60
C LEU A 16 1.52 3.58 -3.82
N MET A 17 0.53 3.44 -2.93
CA MET A 17 0.28 2.19 -2.21
C MET A 17 -1.02 1.55 -2.68
N GLY A 18 -1.01 0.22 -2.74
CA GLY A 18 -2.18 -0.59 -3.03
C GLY A 18 -2.28 -1.79 -2.09
N TYR A 19 -3.50 -2.16 -1.73
CA TYR A 19 -3.76 -3.46 -1.11
C TYR A 19 -5.08 -4.04 -1.59
N ILE A 20 -5.17 -5.37 -1.50
CA ILE A 20 -6.38 -6.13 -1.74
C ILE A 20 -6.54 -7.25 -0.72
N GLU A 21 -7.72 -7.26 -0.08
CA GLU A 21 -8.15 -8.26 0.87
C GLU A 21 -9.10 -9.25 0.22
N TRP A 22 -8.88 -10.53 0.53
CA TRP A 22 -9.62 -11.63 -0.04
C TRP A 22 -10.22 -12.47 1.08
N LEU A 23 -11.52 -12.77 0.98
CA LEU A 23 -12.17 -13.76 1.82
C LEU A 23 -12.72 -14.86 0.91
N THR A 24 -12.35 -16.11 1.20
CA THR A 24 -12.89 -17.29 0.49
C THR A 24 -12.88 -17.12 -1.04
N ALA A 25 -11.74 -16.68 -1.60
CA ALA A 25 -11.51 -16.43 -3.02
C ALA A 25 -12.30 -15.26 -3.67
N SER A 26 -13.06 -14.47 -2.91
CA SER A 26 -13.65 -13.21 -3.38
C SER A 26 -12.86 -12.02 -2.83
N PRO A 27 -12.55 -10.99 -3.64
CA PRO A 27 -12.04 -9.74 -3.12
C PRO A 27 -13.16 -9.04 -2.36
N ILE A 28 -12.89 -8.60 -1.12
CA ILE A 28 -13.87 -7.93 -0.25
C ILE A 28 -13.54 -6.46 -0.11
N ASP A 29 -12.26 -6.12 -0.01
CA ASP A 29 -11.80 -4.75 0.10
C ASP A 29 -10.53 -4.52 -0.72
N TRP A 30 -10.43 -3.33 -1.28
CA TRP A 30 -9.23 -2.89 -2.00
C TRP A 30 -9.10 -1.39 -1.88
N LEU A 31 -7.84 -0.93 -1.80
CA LEU A 31 -7.52 0.48 -1.80
C LEU A 31 -6.34 0.72 -2.71
N SER A 32 -6.40 1.82 -3.47
CA SER A 32 -5.23 2.42 -4.10
C SER A 32 -5.17 3.87 -3.69
N LYS A 33 -4.09 4.27 -3.00
CA LYS A 33 -3.94 5.62 -2.46
C LYS A 33 -2.50 6.07 -2.53
N LYS A 34 -2.30 7.37 -2.74
CA LYS A 34 -0.99 8.01 -2.58
C LYS A 34 -0.54 7.95 -1.12
N GLN A 35 0.69 7.51 -0.86
CA GLN A 35 1.27 7.53 0.47
C GLN A 35 1.35 8.97 1.00
N ARG A 36 0.97 9.16 2.27
CA ARG A 36 1.01 10.48 2.92
C ARG A 36 2.44 10.95 3.19
N HIS A 37 3.37 10.00 3.31
CA HIS A 37 4.78 10.26 3.55
C HIS A 37 5.56 10.03 2.26
N VAL A 38 6.46 10.96 1.95
CA VAL A 38 7.47 10.77 0.90
C VAL A 38 8.51 9.81 1.49
N THR A 39 8.41 8.54 1.10
CA THR A 39 9.41 7.52 1.41
C THR A 39 10.64 7.73 0.55
N LEU A 40 11.82 7.39 1.05
CA LEU A 40 13.07 7.59 0.30
C LEU A 40 13.51 6.33 -0.45
N LEU A 41 12.90 5.18 -0.13
CA LEU A 41 13.24 3.85 -0.64
C LEU A 41 11.97 3.00 -0.84
N THR A 42 12.04 2.04 -1.78
CA THR A 42 10.95 1.09 -2.05
C THR A 42 10.63 0.19 -0.87
N THR A 43 11.64 -0.30 -0.13
CA THR A 43 11.42 -1.14 1.06
C THR A 43 10.67 -0.43 2.18
N GLU A 44 10.94 0.86 2.37
CA GLU A 44 10.21 1.70 3.33
C GLU A 44 8.76 1.90 2.88
N ALA A 45 8.54 2.12 1.58
CA ALA A 45 7.21 2.21 1.01
C ALA A 45 6.41 0.92 1.24
N GLU A 46 7.00 -0.25 0.95
CA GLU A 46 6.37 -1.56 1.18
C GLU A 46 6.03 -1.80 2.66
N LEU A 47 6.95 -1.49 3.57
CA LEU A 47 6.72 -1.64 5.01
C LEU A 47 5.58 -0.74 5.50
N LEU A 48 5.48 0.49 5.00
CA LEU A 48 4.37 1.39 5.31
C LEU A 48 3.02 0.82 4.86
N VAL A 49 2.95 0.24 3.66
CA VAL A 49 1.70 -0.39 3.18
C VAL A 49 1.34 -1.57 4.06
N LEU A 50 2.29 -2.45 4.33
CA LEU A 50 2.06 -3.60 5.21
C LEU A 50 1.52 -3.17 6.59
N THR A 51 2.09 -2.11 7.16
CA THR A 51 1.65 -1.57 8.45
C THR A 51 0.26 -0.94 8.37
N ALA A 52 -0.07 -0.28 7.25
CA ALA A 52 -1.39 0.32 7.03
C ALA A 52 -2.47 -0.76 6.92
N VAL A 53 -2.22 -1.82 6.16
CA VAL A 53 -3.16 -2.95 6.01
C VAL A 53 -3.32 -3.70 7.33
N ALA A 54 -2.23 -3.93 8.07
CA ALA A 54 -2.30 -4.54 9.39
C ALA A 54 -3.18 -3.75 10.38
N LYS A 55 -3.25 -2.43 10.26
CA LYS A 55 -4.16 -1.58 11.06
C LYS A 55 -5.62 -1.65 10.62
N GLN A 56 -5.90 -2.06 9.38
CA GLN A 56 -7.28 -2.21 8.89
C GLN A 56 -7.86 -3.59 9.22
N LEU A 57 -6.99 -4.58 9.37
CA LEU A 57 -7.36 -5.93 9.82
C LEU A 57 -7.61 -6.05 11.33
N LEU A 58 -7.10 -5.11 12.13
CA LEU A 58 -7.30 -5.05 13.59
C LEU A 58 -8.49 -4.16 13.95
#